data_AF-A0A1Y1NMY3-F1
#
_entry.id   AF-A0A1Y1NMY3-F1
#
_cell.length_a   1.000
_cell.length_b   1.000
_cell.length_c   1.000
_cell.angle_alpha   90.00
_cell.angle_beta   90.00
_cell.angle_gamma   90.00
#
_symmetry.space_group_name_H-M   'P 1'
#
loop_
_entity.id
_entity.type
_entity.pdbx_description
1 polymer ?
#
loop_
_entity_poly.entity_id
_entity_poly.type
_entity_poly.pdbx_seq_one_letter_code
_entity_poly.pdbx_strand_id
1 'polypeptide(L)'
;MVQSKQDASYVLTLEVPTAIDNVLLQSNVPVDLLDVEKNSAVVSFSEAEPHNGNFLLATYRCQINTNRLELKIRTIEGQYGTLQAYVTPIIQPKCCQVRLFEIKPLSMHFRVHSIEKKRYLLFNTPILMNYF
;
A
#
# COMPACT_ATOMS: atom_id res chain seq x y z
N MET A 1 0.93 6.67 -2.63
CA MET A 1 -0.15 5.93 -1.93
C MET A 1 -1.02 6.96 -1.21
N VAL A 2 -2.33 6.95 -1.45
CA VAL A 2 -3.28 7.94 -0.90
C VAL A 2 -4.39 7.21 -0.15
N GLN A 3 -4.73 7.66 1.05
CA GLN A 3 -5.79 7.04 1.85
C GLN A 3 -7.19 7.44 1.34
N SER A 4 -8.02 6.45 1.05
CA SER A 4 -9.46 6.62 0.81
C SER A 4 -10.21 6.76 2.13
N LYS A 5 -11.03 7.82 2.23
CA LYS A 5 -11.84 8.12 3.42
C LYS A 5 -13.07 7.23 3.57
N GLN A 6 -13.47 6.53 2.50
CA GLN A 6 -14.71 5.75 2.47
C GLN A 6 -14.50 4.36 3.06
N ASP A 7 -13.42 3.68 2.64
CA ASP A 7 -13.27 2.23 2.87
C ASP A 7 -12.00 1.87 3.65
N ALA A 8 -11.40 2.86 4.32
CA ALA A 8 -10.29 2.61 5.24
C ALA A 8 -9.13 1.86 4.52
N SER A 9 -8.88 2.25 3.27
CA SER A 9 -7.95 1.61 2.36
C SER A 9 -7.12 2.67 1.67
N TYR A 10 -6.04 2.24 1.04
CA TYR A 10 -5.12 3.07 0.31
C TYR A 10 -5.17 2.75 -1.16
N VAL A 11 -5.16 3.79 -1.98
CA VAL A 11 -5.01 3.69 -3.42
C VAL A 11 -3.55 3.94 -3.76
N LEU A 12 -2.90 2.93 -4.33
CA LEU A 12 -1.58 3.02 -4.91
C LEU A 12 -1.71 3.10 -6.43
N THR A 13 -1.35 4.25 -6.98
CA THR A 13 -1.30 4.48 -8.42
C THR A 13 0.15 4.49 -8.87
N LEU A 14 0.49 3.62 -9.82
CA LEU A 14 1.81 3.54 -10.44
C LEU A 14 1.65 3.98 -11.90
N GLU A 15 2.43 4.98 -12.32
CA GLU A 15 2.41 5.50 -13.69
C GLU A 15 3.84 5.54 -14.24
N VAL A 16 4.01 5.06 -15.47
CA VAL A 16 5.30 4.95 -16.17
C VAL A 16 5.10 5.44 -17.61
N PRO A 17 6.07 6.14 -18.24
CA PRO A 17 5.92 6.64 -19.61
C PRO A 17 5.72 5.54 -20.67
N THR A 18 6.11 4.31 -20.37
CA THR A 18 5.99 3.14 -21.25
C THR A 18 5.06 2.11 -20.63
N ALA A 19 4.56 1.20 -21.46
CA ALA A 19 3.70 0.12 -20.99
C ALA A 19 4.39 -0.70 -19.90
N ILE A 20 3.63 -1.07 -18.88
CA ILE A 20 4.08 -1.88 -17.76
C ILE A 20 4.02 -3.36 -18.17
N ASP A 21 5.10 -4.12 -17.97
CA ASP A 21 5.14 -5.58 -18.16
C ASP A 21 4.55 -6.27 -16.92
N ASN A 22 5.17 -5.99 -15.77
CA ASN A 22 4.73 -6.50 -14.48
C ASN A 22 5.07 -5.56 -13.33
N VAL A 23 4.33 -5.72 -12.24
CA VAL A 23 4.60 -5.10 -10.95
C VAL A 23 4.65 -6.18 -9.88
N LEU A 24 5.75 -6.29 -9.15
CA LEU A 24 5.79 -7.10 -7.93
C LEU A 24 5.55 -6.22 -6.71
N LEU A 25 4.74 -6.71 -5.78
CA LEU A 25 4.52 -6.13 -4.47
C LEU A 25 5.11 -7.05 -3.42
N GLN A 26 5.95 -6.48 -2.56
CA GLN A 26 6.47 -7.13 -1.37
C GLN A 26 6.08 -6.28 -0.16
N SER A 27 5.60 -6.92 0.90
CA SER A 27 5.30 -6.24 2.16
C SER A 27 5.92 -6.99 3.33
N ASN A 28 6.52 -6.24 4.26
CA ASN A 28 6.98 -6.77 5.54
C ASN A 28 5.93 -6.67 6.66
N VAL A 29 4.72 -6.24 6.32
CA VAL A 29 3.55 -6.26 7.20
C VAL A 29 2.37 -6.89 6.46
N PRO A 30 1.45 -7.56 7.17
CA PRO A 30 0.23 -8.09 6.57
C PRO A 30 -0.61 -6.93 6.03
N VAL A 31 -0.95 -7.05 4.74
CA VAL A 31 -1.83 -6.13 4.03
C VAL A 31 -2.71 -6.94 3.09
N ASP A 32 -3.96 -6.49 2.92
CA ASP A 32 -4.88 -7.12 1.99
C ASP A 32 -4.88 -6.35 0.67
N LEU A 33 -4.74 -7.06 -0.44
CA LEU A 33 -4.93 -6.51 -1.78
C LEU A 33 -6.41 -6.66 -2.14
N LEU A 34 -7.08 -5.54 -2.42
CA LEU A 34 -8.47 -5.50 -2.82
C LEU A 34 -8.58 -5.39 -4.34
N ASP A 35 -9.54 -6.10 -4.91
CA ASP A 35 -9.80 -6.06 -6.35
C ASP A 35 -10.27 -4.67 -6.80
N VAL A 36 -9.79 -4.26 -7.97
CA VAL A 36 -10.16 -3.02 -8.63
C VAL A 36 -10.74 -3.40 -9.99
N GLU A 37 -12.04 -3.16 -10.20
CA GLU A 37 -12.75 -3.58 -11.43
C GLU A 37 -12.11 -3.05 -12.73
N LYS A 38 -11.47 -1.88 -12.67
CA LYS A 38 -10.78 -1.26 -13.82
C LYS A 38 -9.41 -1.89 -14.12
N ASN A 39 -8.92 -2.77 -13.25
CA ASN A 39 -7.62 -3.40 -13.39
C ASN A 39 -7.74 -4.72 -14.17
N SER A 40 -7.17 -4.75 -15.37
CA SER A 40 -7.12 -5.95 -16.23
C SER A 40 -5.88 -6.81 -16.00
N ALA A 41 -5.02 -6.45 -15.05
CA ALA A 41 -3.84 -7.24 -14.73
C ALA A 41 -4.22 -8.56 -14.04
N VAL A 42 -3.51 -9.62 -14.40
CA VAL A 42 -3.63 -10.90 -13.71
C VAL A 42 -2.75 -10.85 -12.46
N VAL A 43 -3.34 -11.11 -11.31
CA VAL A 43 -2.63 -11.22 -10.03
C VAL A 43 -2.24 -12.67 -9.75
N SER A 44 -1.01 -12.88 -9.31
CA SER A 44 -0.56 -14.15 -8.73
C SER A 44 0.06 -13.90 -7.36
N PHE A 45 -0.29 -14.74 -6.40
CA PHE A 45 0.26 -14.71 -5.05
C PHE A 45 1.33 -15.79 -4.94
N SER A 46 2.49 -15.43 -4.41
CA SER A 46 3.55 -16.39 -4.06
C SER A 46 3.48 -16.70 -2.58
N GLU A 47 3.95 -17.89 -2.20
CA GLU A 47 4.08 -18.24 -0.79
C GLU A 47 5.01 -17.23 -0.10
N ALA A 48 4.46 -16.53 0.89
CA ALA A 48 5.18 -15.57 1.70
C ALA A 48 5.58 -16.24 3.01
N GLU A 49 6.87 -16.16 3.36
CA GLU A 49 7.39 -16.71 4.62
C GLU A 49 7.63 -15.55 5.62
N PRO A 50 6.79 -15.43 6.67
CA PRO A 50 6.88 -14.30 7.61
C PRO A 50 8.22 -14.22 8.35
N HIS A 51 8.90 -15.36 8.54
CA HIS A 51 10.24 -15.41 9.17
C HIS A 51 11.29 -14.66 8.36
N ASN A 52 11.12 -14.56 7.04
CA ASN A 52 12.00 -13.81 6.14
C ASN A 52 11.59 -12.33 6.02
N GLY A 53 10.64 -11.86 6.83
CA GLY A 53 10.12 -10.50 6.76
C GLY A 53 9.24 -10.24 5.54
N ASN A 54 8.67 -11.29 4.94
CA ASN A 54 7.74 -11.21 3.81
C ASN A 54 6.37 -11.72 4.25
N PHE A 55 5.42 -10.82 4.40
CA PHE A 55 4.02 -11.15 4.70
C PHE A 55 3.16 -11.19 3.45
N LEU A 56 3.57 -10.49 2.39
CA LEU A 56 2.90 -10.50 1.10
C LEU A 56 3.94 -10.52 -0.02
N LEU A 57 3.74 -11.41 -0.98
CA LEU A 57 4.42 -11.42 -2.27
C LEU A 57 3.36 -11.61 -3.35
N ALA A 58 3.11 -10.56 -4.14
CA ALA A 58 2.14 -10.58 -5.22
C ALA A 58 2.76 -10.06 -6.51
N THR A 59 2.43 -10.68 -7.64
CA THR A 59 2.84 -10.24 -8.97
C THR A 59 1.62 -9.88 -9.78
N TYR A 60 1.57 -8.64 -10.26
CA TYR A 60 0.59 -8.17 -11.22
C TYR A 60 1.21 -8.18 -12.61
N ARG A 61 0.66 -9.00 -13.51
CA ARG A 61 1.06 -9.00 -14.91
C ARG A 61 0.02 -8.26 -15.74
N CYS A 62 0.44 -7.17 -16.37
CA CYS A 62 -0.44 -6.39 -17.24
C CYS A 62 -0.55 -7.11 -18.60
N GLN A 63 -1.75 -7.56 -18.97
CA GLN A 63 -1.98 -8.21 -20.27
C GLN A 63 -2.18 -7.21 -21.42
N ILE A 64 -2.60 -6.00 -21.06
CA ILE A 64 -2.83 -4.89 -21.98
C ILE A 64 -1.71 -3.87 -21.79
N ASN A 65 -1.27 -3.22 -22.87
CA ASN A 65 -0.31 -2.13 -22.82
C ASN A 65 -0.91 -0.94 -22.06
N THR A 66 -0.78 -0.96 -20.74
CA THR A 66 -1.17 0.11 -19.84
C THR A 66 0.06 0.79 -19.27
N ASN A 67 0.01 2.11 -19.23
CA ASN A 67 1.04 2.95 -18.62
C ASN A 67 0.72 3.25 -17.16
N ARG A 68 -0.49 2.90 -16.71
CA ARG A 68 -1.01 3.15 -15.36
C ARG A 68 -1.58 1.87 -14.76
N LEU A 69 -1.18 1.58 -13.53
CA LEU A 69 -1.76 0.52 -12.71
C LEU A 69 -2.28 1.12 -11.40
N GLU A 70 -3.53 0.79 -11.06
CA GLU A 70 -4.16 1.21 -9.81
C GLU A 70 -4.46 -0.01 -8.95
N LEU A 71 -4.03 0.07 -7.68
CA LEU A 71 -4.10 -1.00 -6.71
C LEU A 71 -4.76 -0.45 -5.44
N LYS A 72 -5.65 -1.25 -4.83
CA LYS A 72 -6.29 -0.89 -3.57
C LYS A 72 -5.75 -1.81 -2.48
N ILE A 73 -5.20 -1.21 -1.43
CA ILE A 73 -4.49 -1.91 -0.35
C ILE A 73 -5.16 -1.57 0.97
N ARG A 74 -5.53 -2.58 1.75
CA ARG A 74 -6.05 -2.38 3.11
C ARG A 74 -4.96 -2.75 4.12
N THR A 75 -4.75 -1.85 5.06
CA THR A 75 -3.78 -2.04 6.16
C THR A 75 -4.50 -2.40 7.44
N ILE A 76 -3.78 -3.01 8.38
CA ILE A 76 -4.26 -3.30 9.74
C ILE A 76 -3.71 -2.25 10.69
N GLU A 77 -4.58 -1.65 11.49
CA GLU A 77 -4.18 -0.64 12.48
C GLU A 77 -3.22 -1.20 13.54
N GLY A 78 -2.22 -0.40 13.92
CA GLY A 78 -1.18 -0.80 14.86
C GLY A 78 -0.01 -1.55 14.22
N GLN A 79 -0.16 -2.06 13.00
CA GLN A 79 0.93 -2.68 12.26
C GLN A 79 1.65 -1.66 11.38
N TYR A 80 2.98 -1.67 11.42
CA TYR A 80 3.80 -0.67 10.74
C TYR A 80 5.00 -1.31 10.06
N GLY A 81 5.37 -0.76 8.91
CA GLY A 81 6.42 -1.33 8.07
C GLY A 81 6.49 -0.65 6.71
N THR A 82 6.86 -1.41 5.70
CA THR A 82 7.11 -0.93 4.34
C THR A 82 6.50 -1.87 3.31
N LEU A 83 5.88 -1.26 2.31
CA LEU A 83 5.44 -1.90 1.08
C LEU A 83 6.39 -1.49 -0.05
N GLN A 84 6.98 -2.46 -0.72
CA GLN A 84 7.85 -2.25 -1.87
C GLN A 84 7.12 -2.65 -3.14
N ALA A 85 7.18 -1.78 -4.15
CA ALA A 85 6.67 -2.04 -5.49
C ALA A 85 7.84 -2.04 -6.48
N TYR A 86 8.02 -3.17 -7.16
CA TYR A 86 9.02 -3.39 -8.19
C TYR A 86 8.32 -3.27 -9.54
N VAL A 87 8.56 -2.18 -10.26
CA VAL A 87 7.88 -1.88 -11.53
C VAL A 87 8.81 -2.17 -12.69
N THR A 88 8.38 -3.08 -13.56
CA THR A 88 9.13 -3.48 -14.77
C THR A 88 8.39 -2.96 -16.01
N PRO A 89 8.91 -1.93 -16.69
CA PRO A 89 8.36 -1.49 -17.97
C PRO A 89 8.80 -2.38 -19.15
N ILE A 90 8.03 -2.31 -20.23
CA ILE A 90 8.36 -2.89 -21.53
C ILE A 90 9.34 -1.95 -22.26
N ILE A 91 10.61 -2.01 -21.87
CA ILE A 91 11.71 -1.33 -22.55
C ILE A 91 12.90 -2.26 -22.75
N GLN A 92 13.78 -1.90 -23.68
CA GLN A 92 15.02 -2.63 -23.96
C GLN A 92 16.22 -1.68 -23.83
N PRO A 93 17.19 -1.95 -22.93
CA PRO A 93 17.31 -3.12 -22.04
C PRO A 93 16.24 -3.14 -20.93
N LYS A 94 15.87 -4.34 -20.45
CA LYS A 94 14.92 -4.48 -19.33
C LYS A 94 15.49 -3.81 -18.09
N CYS A 95 14.67 -3.01 -17.42
CA CYS A 95 15.00 -2.42 -16.14
C CYS A 95 13.86 -2.67 -15.15
N CYS A 96 14.17 -2.52 -13.86
CA CYS A 96 13.18 -2.55 -12.80
C CYS A 96 13.42 -1.36 -11.88
N GLN A 97 12.35 -0.66 -11.52
CA GLN A 97 12.42 0.42 -10.55
C GLN A 97 11.70 0.01 -9.26
N VAL A 98 12.41 0.14 -8.14
CA VAL A 98 11.84 -0.12 -6.82
C VAL A 98 11.31 1.18 -6.22
N ARG A 99 10.09 1.13 -5.71
CA ARG A 99 9.46 2.21 -4.93
C ARG A 99 9.07 1.67 -3.56
N LEU A 100 9.47 2.39 -2.52
CA LEU A 100 9.18 2.05 -1.13
C LEU A 100 8.10 3.00 -0.60
N PHE A 101 7.09 2.42 0.03
CA PHE A 101 5.98 3.13 0.66
C PHE A 101 5.93 2.73 2.13
N GLU A 102 5.87 3.71 3.03
CA GLU A 102 5.81 3.45 4.46
C GLU A 102 4.36 3.27 4.92
N ILE A 103 4.11 2.19 5.65
CA ILE A 103 2.85 1.94 6.35
C ILE A 103 3.05 2.40 7.80
N LYS A 104 2.33 3.46 8.17
CA LYS A 104 2.43 4.08 9.50
C LYS A 104 1.63 3.31 10.55
N PRO A 105 2.02 3.36 11.84
CA PRO A 105 1.26 2.67 12.91
C PRO A 105 -0.21 3.11 12.99
N LEU A 106 -0.47 4.39 12.75
CA LEU A 106 -1.81 5.00 12.69
C LEU A 106 -2.24 5.21 11.23
N SER A 107 -1.99 4.22 10.35
CA SER A 107 -2.30 4.30 8.92
C SER A 107 -3.79 4.49 8.62
N MET A 108 -4.68 4.28 9.58
CA MET A 108 -6.12 4.44 9.38
C MET A 108 -6.60 5.86 9.70
N HIS A 109 -5.72 6.71 10.24
CA HIS A 109 -6.03 8.06 10.64
C HIS A 109 -5.69 9.07 9.54
N PHE A 110 -6.58 10.04 9.33
CA PHE A 110 -6.32 11.18 8.45
C PHE A 110 -6.49 12.50 9.19
N ARG A 111 -5.76 13.51 8.74
CA ARG A 111 -5.83 14.85 9.31
C ARG A 111 -7.18 15.50 8.98
N VAL A 112 -7.84 16.02 10.01
CA VAL A 112 -9.07 16.82 9.90
C VAL A 112 -8.83 18.24 10.41
N HIS A 113 -9.65 19.20 9.98
CA HIS A 113 -9.53 20.60 10.38
C HIS A 113 -9.99 20.84 11.82
N SER A 114 -11.04 20.14 12.25
CA SER A 114 -11.60 20.26 13.59
C SER A 114 -12.14 18.92 14.07
N ILE A 115 -12.13 18.72 15.39
CA ILE A 115 -12.70 17.55 16.07
C ILE A 115 -13.97 18.03 16.78
N GLU A 116 -15.10 17.40 16.48
CA GLU A 116 -16.36 17.69 17.19
C GLU A 116 -16.30 17.15 18.63
N LYS A 117 -16.05 18.04 19.59
CA LYS A 117 -15.92 17.68 21.01
C LYS A 117 -17.21 17.12 21.63
N LYS A 118 -18.38 17.35 21.02
CA LYS A 118 -19.68 16.98 21.60
C LYS A 118 -19.99 15.48 21.56
N ARG A 119 -19.30 14.69 20.72
CA ARG A 119 -19.63 13.29 20.48
C ARG A 119 -18.80 12.29 21.30
N TYR A 120 -17.77 12.75 22.01
CA TYR A 120 -16.81 11.90 22.71
C TYR A 120 -16.83 12.18 24.21
N LEU A 121 -17.50 11.31 24.98
CA LEU A 121 -17.64 11.44 26.44
C LEU A 121 -16.36 11.07 27.21
N LEU A 122 -15.35 10.49 26.56
CA LEU A 122 -14.09 10.09 27.17
C LEU A 122 -12.92 10.31 26.19
N PHE A 123 -12.10 11.31 26.45
CA PHE A 123 -10.80 11.47 25.79
C PHE A 123 -9.74 10.80 26.67
N ASN A 124 -9.22 9.66 26.24
CA ASN A 124 -8.03 9.08 26.83
C ASN A 124 -6.84 9.98 26.45
N THR A 125 -6.25 10.66 27.42
CA THR A 125 -5.16 11.62 27.23
C THR A 125 -3.82 11.00 27.66
N PRO A 126 -3.07 10.37 26.75
CA PRO A 126 -1.72 9.91 27.06
C PRO A 126 -0.77 11.12 27.17
N ILE A 127 -0.02 11.21 28.26
CA ILE A 127 1.02 12.23 28.46
C ILE A 127 2.37 11.52 28.44
N LEU A 128 3.20 11.80 27.44
CA LEU A 128 4.58 11.36 27.41
C LEU A 128 5.44 12.41 28.14
N MET A 129 5.90 12.09 29.35
CA MET A 129 6.87 12.93 30.07
C MET A 129 8.27 12.39 29.82
N ASN A 130 9.18 13.25 29.37
CA ASN A 130 10.60 12.93 29.28
C ASN A 130 11.20 13.05 30.69
N TYR A 131 11.61 11.93 31.27
CA TYR A 131 12.45 11.94 32.46
C TYR A 131 13.91 12.08 31.99
N PHE A 132 14.55 13.19 32.36
CA PHE A 132 15.99 13.40 32.20
C PHE A 132 16.77 12.67 33.29
#